data_AF-A0A2K0XSJ7-F1
#
_entry.id   AF-A0A2K0XSJ7-F1
#
_cell.length_a   1.000
_cell.length_b   1.000
_cell.length_c   1.000
_cell.angle_alpha   90.00
_cell.angle_beta   90.00
_cell.angle_gamma   90.00
#
_symmetry.space_group_name_H-M   'P 1'
#
loop_
_entity.id
_entity.type
_entity.pdbx_description
1 polymer ?
#
loop_
_entity_poly.entity_id
_entity_poly.type
_entity_poly.pdbx_seq_one_letter_code
_entity_poly.pdbx_strand_id
1 'polypeptide(L)'
;MDSKATPFDSDALGSRRAIIRRNPDDAREIEMIEAAWGSNPRFADGVSYEFIRSEGKSFPSNRCLVPASEFHIRNGEKKFRAFREDGNFFYLAAIWEPPMGDWPVSYRILTVDANPDVIRYQGRHGAIIERRQVMQWLDLLVPQEELLVTPPGDIFTIEEILTKPVQTSLAL
;
A
#
# COMPACT_ATOMS: atom_id res chain seq x y z
N MET A 1 -5.23 -21.28 -4.49
CA MET A 1 -5.11 -19.99 -5.19
C MET A 1 -3.65 -19.60 -5.15
N ASP A 2 -3.00 -19.48 -6.30
CA ASP A 2 -1.65 -18.92 -6.39
C ASP A 2 -1.73 -17.42 -6.09
N SER A 3 -1.65 -17.06 -4.81
CA SER A 3 -1.61 -15.68 -4.34
C SER A 3 -0.26 -15.05 -4.70
N LYS A 4 -0.02 -14.80 -5.99
CA LYS A 4 1.15 -14.01 -6.42
C LYS A 4 0.91 -12.56 -6.02
N ALA A 5 1.81 -12.01 -5.20
CA ALA A 5 1.83 -10.59 -4.92
C ALA A 5 1.95 -9.82 -6.24
N THR A 6 1.11 -8.81 -6.42
CA THR A 6 1.15 -7.94 -7.61
C THR A 6 1.95 -6.67 -7.29
N PRO A 7 2.62 -6.08 -8.29
CA PRO A 7 3.22 -4.77 -8.16
C PRO A 7 2.22 -3.73 -7.64
N PHE A 8 2.64 -2.98 -6.63
CA PHE A 8 1.88 -1.87 -6.10
C PHE A 8 2.13 -0.61 -6.96
N ASP A 9 1.36 -0.48 -8.03
CA ASP A 9 1.37 0.72 -8.87
C ASP A 9 0.55 1.84 -8.22
N SER A 10 1.24 2.91 -7.82
CA SER A 10 0.66 4.08 -7.14
C SER A 10 -0.30 4.88 -8.02
N ASP A 11 -0.23 4.72 -9.35
CA ASP A 11 -0.99 5.53 -10.31
C ASP A 11 -2.37 4.94 -10.65
N ALA A 12 -2.71 3.77 -10.09
CA ALA A 12 -3.95 3.06 -10.39
C ALA A 12 -5.13 3.56 -9.53
N LEU A 13 -5.50 4.84 -9.69
CA LEU A 13 -6.70 5.43 -9.06
C LEU A 13 -7.95 4.61 -9.40
N GLY A 14 -8.71 4.22 -8.36
CA GLY A 14 -9.93 3.42 -8.52
C GLY A 14 -9.70 1.95 -8.87
N SER A 15 -8.45 1.46 -8.88
CA SER A 15 -8.19 0.02 -9.03
C SER A 15 -8.68 -0.75 -7.79
N ARG A 16 -9.39 -1.84 -8.04
CA ARG A 16 -9.68 -2.84 -7.02
C ARG A 16 -8.43 -3.65 -6.78
N ARG A 17 -8.05 -3.82 -5.51
CA ARG A 17 -6.88 -4.60 -5.12
C ARG A 17 -7.22 -5.49 -3.94
N ALA A 18 -6.52 -6.62 -3.86
CA ALA A 18 -6.66 -7.55 -2.75
C ALA A 18 -6.18 -6.89 -1.46
N ILE A 19 -7.01 -6.96 -0.42
CA ILE A 19 -6.62 -6.68 0.97
C ILE A 19 -6.86 -7.94 1.81
N ILE A 20 -6.05 -8.12 2.83
CA ILE A 20 -6.22 -9.16 3.84
C ILE A 20 -6.68 -8.47 5.12
N ARG A 21 -7.80 -8.93 5.69
CA ARG A 21 -8.38 -8.36 6.91
C ARG A 21 -9.04 -9.44 7.77
N ARG A 22 -9.33 -9.10 9.03
CA ARG A 22 -10.29 -9.86 9.83
C ARG A 22 -11.69 -9.73 9.23
N ASN A 23 -12.40 -10.85 9.11
CA ASN A 23 -13.79 -10.81 8.66
C ASN A 23 -14.63 -10.06 9.72
N PRO A 24 -15.37 -9.00 9.36
CA PRO A 24 -16.20 -8.26 10.30
C PRO A 24 -17.36 -9.08 10.88
N ASP A 25 -17.82 -10.13 10.18
CA ASP A 25 -18.91 -11.02 10.60
C ASP A 25 -18.41 -12.23 11.43
N ASP A 26 -17.16 -12.66 11.24
CA ASP A 26 -16.48 -13.64 12.10
C ASP A 26 -15.01 -13.24 12.34
N ALA A 27 -14.75 -12.62 13.49
CA ALA A 27 -13.42 -12.14 13.84
C ALA A 27 -12.34 -13.25 13.94
N ARG A 28 -12.72 -14.53 13.98
CA ARG A 28 -11.76 -15.65 13.94
C ARG A 28 -11.23 -15.92 12.53
N GLU A 29 -11.98 -15.52 11.51
CA GLU A 29 -11.60 -15.68 10.11
C GLU A 29 -10.72 -14.54 9.63
N ILE A 30 -9.73 -14.89 8.81
CA ILE A 30 -8.96 -13.96 8.00
C ILE A 30 -9.39 -14.18 6.55
N GLU A 31 -9.85 -13.13 5.91
CA GLU A 31 -10.29 -13.15 4.53
C GLU A 31 -9.37 -12.32 3.64
N MET A 32 -9.36 -12.66 2.35
CA MET A 32 -8.77 -11.85 1.28
C MET A 32 -9.90 -11.42 0.36
N ILE A 33 -10.11 -10.11 0.24
CA ILE A 33 -11.17 -9.53 -0.59
C ILE A 33 -10.60 -8.45 -1.51
N GLU A 34 -11.33 -8.13 -2.58
CA GLU A 34 -11.03 -6.95 -3.37
C GLU A 34 -11.66 -5.70 -2.76
N ALA A 35 -10.89 -4.63 -2.64
CA ALA A 35 -11.34 -3.34 -2.14
C ALA A 35 -10.82 -2.19 -3.03
N ALA A 36 -11.57 -1.10 -3.07
CA ALA A 36 -11.16 0.11 -3.77
C ALA A 36 -10.04 0.82 -3.01
N TRP A 37 -8.99 1.24 -3.70
CA TRP A 37 -7.93 2.02 -3.08
C TRP A 37 -8.28 3.52 -3.07
N GLY A 38 -8.30 4.14 -1.89
CA GLY A 38 -8.69 5.54 -1.70
C GLY A 38 -9.87 5.73 -0.73
N SER A 39 -10.07 6.96 -0.28
CA SER A 39 -11.29 7.34 0.46
C SER A 39 -12.46 7.56 -0.49
N ASN A 40 -13.69 7.48 0.03
CA ASN A 40 -14.88 7.88 -0.72
C ASN A 40 -14.79 9.38 -1.10
N PRO A 41 -14.70 9.73 -2.40
CA PRO A 41 -14.51 11.10 -2.86
C PRO A 41 -15.71 12.00 -2.59
N ARG A 42 -16.90 11.43 -2.33
CA ARG A 42 -18.13 12.19 -1.99
C ARG A 42 -17.99 13.00 -0.70
N PHE A 43 -17.06 12.63 0.17
CA PHE A 43 -16.82 13.30 1.47
C PHE A 43 -15.60 14.23 1.47
N ALA A 44 -14.98 14.45 0.31
CA ALA A 44 -13.73 15.20 0.19
C ALA A 44 -13.72 16.05 -1.09
N ASP A 45 -14.85 16.68 -1.43
CA ASP A 45 -15.00 17.55 -2.60
C ASP A 45 -14.52 16.93 -3.93
N GLY A 46 -14.71 15.61 -4.07
CA GLY A 46 -14.27 14.84 -5.24
C GLY A 46 -12.84 14.31 -5.16
N VAL A 47 -12.08 14.61 -4.10
CA VAL A 47 -10.71 14.14 -3.90
C VAL A 47 -10.71 12.79 -3.19
N SER A 48 -9.98 11.82 -3.74
CA SER A 48 -9.64 10.59 -3.03
C SER A 48 -8.34 10.79 -2.26
N TYR A 49 -8.27 10.32 -1.02
CA TYR A 49 -7.05 10.25 -0.25
C TYR A 49 -6.60 8.79 -0.15
N GLU A 50 -5.53 8.43 -0.83
CA GLU A 50 -5.02 7.06 -0.91
C GLU A 50 -4.13 6.67 0.28
N PHE A 51 -3.55 7.69 0.93
CA PHE A 51 -2.51 7.53 1.93
C PHE A 51 -2.85 8.26 3.23
N ILE A 52 -2.41 7.70 4.36
CA ILE A 52 -2.50 8.31 5.69
C ILE A 52 -1.09 8.38 6.28
N ARG A 53 -0.68 9.56 6.77
CA ARG A 53 0.54 9.67 7.60
C ARG A 53 0.28 9.07 8.98
N SER A 54 1.12 8.13 9.39
CA SER A 54 0.91 7.33 10.61
C SER A 54 1.26 8.09 11.90
N GLU A 55 2.16 9.05 11.83
CA GLU A 55 2.69 9.79 12.98
C GLU A 55 1.60 10.56 13.71
N GLY A 56 1.56 10.41 15.04
CA GLY A 56 0.60 11.08 15.91
C GLY A 56 -0.85 10.62 15.74
N LYS A 57 -1.11 9.55 14.97
CA LYS A 57 -2.44 8.97 14.79
C LYS A 57 -2.58 7.66 15.54
N SER A 58 -3.82 7.26 15.80
CA SER A 58 -4.15 5.96 16.39
C SER A 58 -5.06 5.17 15.45
N PHE A 59 -4.79 3.88 15.33
CA PHE A 59 -5.49 2.93 14.46
C PHE A 59 -6.04 1.76 15.30
N PRO A 60 -7.11 1.98 16.08
CA PRO A 60 -7.65 0.97 17.01
C PRO A 60 -8.53 -0.08 16.34
N SER A 61 -8.85 0.08 15.05
CA SER A 61 -9.75 -0.81 14.32
C SER A 61 -9.45 -0.82 12.83
N ASN A 62 -10.15 -1.70 12.12
CA ASN A 62 -10.16 -1.81 10.66
C ASN A 62 -8.77 -1.92 10.03
N ARG A 63 -7.83 -2.55 10.72
CA ARG A 63 -6.50 -2.85 10.18
C ARG A 63 -6.62 -3.90 9.09
N CYS A 64 -5.98 -3.65 7.96
CA CYS A 64 -5.81 -4.59 6.87
C CYS A 64 -4.37 -4.56 6.35
N LEU A 65 -4.06 -5.51 5.49
CA LEU A 65 -2.77 -5.66 4.83
C LEU A 65 -2.96 -5.66 3.32
N VAL A 66 -2.08 -4.97 2.61
CA VAL A 66 -2.03 -5.02 1.15
C VAL A 66 -0.78 -5.80 0.74
N PRO A 67 -0.90 -7.01 0.15
CA PRO A 67 0.26 -7.74 -0.34
C PRO A 67 0.89 -6.98 -1.52
N ALA A 68 2.21 -6.80 -1.48
CA ALA A 68 2.97 -6.09 -2.51
C ALA A 68 4.32 -6.77 -2.75
N SER A 69 4.74 -6.86 -4.01
CA SER A 69 6.11 -7.28 -4.38
C SER A 69 7.06 -6.10 -4.54
N GLU A 70 6.51 -4.95 -4.92
CA GLU A 70 7.22 -3.71 -5.20
C GLU A 70 6.24 -2.53 -5.05
N PHE A 71 6.76 -1.31 -4.88
CA PHE A 71 5.97 -0.08 -5.05
C PHE A 71 6.62 0.85 -6.07
N HIS A 72 5.79 1.62 -6.77
CA HIS A 72 6.26 2.58 -7.74
C HIS A 72 6.49 3.97 -7.12
N ILE A 73 7.52 4.65 -7.60
CA ILE A 73 7.88 6.02 -7.22
C ILE A 73 7.88 6.87 -8.48
N ARG A 74 7.28 8.07 -8.41
CA ARG A 74 7.37 9.07 -9.48
C ARG A 74 8.17 10.26 -9.00
N ASN A 75 9.29 10.54 -9.66
CA ASN A 75 10.14 11.68 -9.38
C ASN A 75 10.35 12.49 -10.67
N GLY A 76 9.58 13.56 -10.82
CA GLY A 76 9.46 14.29 -12.08
C GLY A 76 8.86 13.40 -13.18
N GLU A 77 9.55 13.32 -14.32
CA GLU A 77 9.16 12.46 -15.45
C GLU A 77 9.60 11.01 -15.28
N LYS A 78 10.50 10.73 -14.33
CA LYS A 78 11.03 9.39 -14.12
C LYS A 78 10.10 8.56 -13.23
N LYS A 79 9.90 7.31 -13.64
CA LYS A 79 9.21 6.28 -12.85
C LYS A 79 10.24 5.28 -12.37
N PHE A 80 10.18 4.94 -11.09
CA PHE A 80 11.03 3.92 -10.46
C PHE A 80 10.18 2.86 -9.82
N ARG A 81 10.75 1.67 -9.62
CA ARG A 81 10.22 0.66 -8.73
C ARG A 81 11.18 0.43 -7.58
N ALA A 82 10.62 0.26 -6.40
CA ALA A 82 11.32 -0.15 -5.20
C ALA A 82 10.83 -1.54 -4.80
N PHE A 83 11.74 -2.51 -4.71
CA PHE A 83 11.44 -3.88 -4.34
C PHE A 83 12.51 -4.40 -3.38
N ARG A 84 12.17 -5.42 -2.60
CA ARG A 84 13.06 -5.97 -1.59
C ARG A 84 14.31 -6.57 -2.24
N GLU A 85 15.49 -6.28 -1.68
CA GLU A 85 16.74 -6.86 -2.15
C GLU A 85 16.76 -8.40 -2.07
N ASP A 86 16.09 -8.96 -1.05
CA ASP A 86 15.94 -10.41 -0.84
C ASP A 86 14.94 -11.08 -1.80
N GLY A 87 14.26 -10.32 -2.67
CA GLY A 87 13.25 -10.81 -3.61
C GLY A 87 11.93 -11.25 -2.97
N ASN A 88 11.76 -11.07 -1.66
CA ASN A 88 10.51 -11.40 -0.98
C ASN A 88 9.43 -10.34 -1.23
N PHE A 89 8.18 -10.78 -1.15
CA PHE A 89 7.06 -9.85 -1.03
C PHE A 89 6.94 -9.35 0.40
N PHE A 90 6.22 -8.25 0.58
CA PHE A 90 5.92 -7.66 1.87
C PHE A 90 4.44 -7.27 1.93
N TYR A 91 3.99 -6.86 3.11
CA TYR A 91 2.66 -6.29 3.28
C TYR A 91 2.78 -4.80 3.57
N LEU A 92 1.88 -4.00 3.02
CA LEU A 92 1.67 -2.62 3.44
C LEU A 92 0.60 -2.57 4.52
N ALA A 93 0.87 -1.86 5.61
CA ALA A 93 -0.14 -1.56 6.61
C ALA A 93 -1.20 -0.62 6.01
N ALA A 94 -2.46 -0.96 6.18
CA ALA A 94 -3.57 -0.18 5.69
C ALA A 94 -4.76 -0.20 6.66
N ILE A 95 -5.69 0.72 6.44
CA ILE A 95 -6.97 0.79 7.13
C ILE A 95 -8.09 0.65 6.10
N TRP A 96 -9.01 -0.27 6.33
CA TRP A 96 -10.17 -0.46 5.47
C TRP A 96 -11.40 0.28 5.99
N GLU A 97 -12.34 0.55 5.11
CA GLU A 97 -13.60 1.22 5.39
C GLU A 97 -14.75 0.39 4.81
N PRO A 98 -15.84 0.18 5.56
CA PRO A 98 -17.01 -0.54 5.06
C PRO A 98 -17.65 0.19 3.88
N PRO A 99 -18.43 -0.52 3.05
CA PRO A 99 -19.13 0.13 1.95
C PRO A 99 -20.09 1.21 2.46
N MET A 100 -20.24 2.28 1.69
CA MET A 100 -21.07 3.43 2.04
C MET A 100 -21.89 3.89 0.82
N GLY A 101 -23.20 3.59 0.84
CA GLY A 101 -24.04 3.75 -0.35
C GLY A 101 -23.52 2.90 -1.51
N ASP A 102 -23.32 3.49 -2.68
CA ASP A 102 -22.75 2.80 -3.85
C ASP A 102 -21.21 2.70 -3.82
N TRP A 103 -20.56 3.29 -2.81
CA TRP A 103 -19.11 3.19 -2.67
C TRP A 103 -18.76 1.82 -2.07
N PRO A 104 -17.89 1.02 -2.72
CA PRO A 104 -17.55 -0.32 -2.24
C PRO A 104 -16.71 -0.26 -0.96
N VAL A 105 -16.38 -1.43 -0.39
CA VAL A 105 -15.29 -1.53 0.59
C VAL A 105 -14.06 -0.83 0.01
N SER A 106 -13.45 0.05 0.80
CA SER A 106 -12.25 0.77 0.40
C SER A 106 -11.16 0.67 1.45
N TYR A 107 -9.95 1.11 1.10
CA TYR A 107 -8.84 1.14 2.03
C TYR A 107 -7.85 2.25 1.70
N ARG A 108 -7.06 2.62 2.70
CA ARG A 108 -5.99 3.61 2.60
C ARG A 108 -4.72 3.08 3.23
N ILE A 109 -3.58 3.35 2.59
CA ILE A 109 -2.29 2.83 3.02
C ILE A 109 -1.68 3.79 4.05
N LEU A 110 -1.14 3.22 5.12
CA LEU A 110 -0.38 3.97 6.11
C LEU A 110 1.03 4.20 5.57
N THR A 111 1.54 5.42 5.75
CA THR A 111 2.88 5.81 5.32
C THR A 111 3.73 6.19 6.51
N VAL A 112 5.04 5.98 6.37
CA VAL A 112 6.11 6.44 7.28
C VAL A 112 7.10 7.29 6.48
N ASP A 113 8.04 7.94 7.16
CA ASP A 113 9.17 8.58 6.48
C ASP A 113 9.96 7.56 5.67
N ALA A 114 10.48 8.00 4.52
CA ALA A 114 11.24 7.13 3.65
C ALA A 114 12.58 6.74 4.28
N ASN A 115 12.95 5.47 4.10
CA ASN A 115 14.26 4.99 4.50
C ASN A 115 15.40 5.58 3.63
N PRO A 116 16.68 5.38 4.01
CA PRO A 116 17.82 5.88 3.25
C PRO A 116 17.85 5.49 1.77
N ASP A 117 17.28 4.33 1.40
CA ASP A 117 17.23 3.85 0.01
C ASP A 117 16.26 4.69 -0.84
N VAL A 118 15.12 5.06 -0.26
CA VAL A 118 14.00 5.69 -0.97
C VAL A 118 14.00 7.22 -0.85
N ILE A 119 14.59 7.79 0.21
CA ILE A 119 14.48 9.22 0.57
C ILE A 119 14.94 10.18 -0.55
N ARG A 120 15.87 9.74 -1.41
CA ARG A 120 16.36 10.51 -2.56
C ARG A 120 15.33 10.65 -3.70
N TYR A 121 14.33 9.76 -3.73
CA TYR A 121 13.31 9.68 -4.76
C TYR A 121 11.96 10.18 -4.27
N GLN A 122 11.59 9.85 -3.03
CA GLN A 122 10.33 10.22 -2.42
C GLN A 122 10.47 10.33 -0.90
N GLY A 123 9.84 11.34 -0.30
CA GLY A 123 9.97 11.61 1.14
C GLY A 123 9.35 10.56 2.07
N ARG A 124 8.46 9.71 1.55
CA ARG A 124 7.66 8.75 2.32
C ARG A 124 7.37 7.50 1.51
N HIS A 125 7.25 6.35 2.17
CA HIS A 125 6.73 5.12 1.56
C HIS A 125 5.67 4.46 2.45
N GLY A 126 4.99 3.45 1.93
CA GLY A 126 4.04 2.67 2.71
C GLY A 126 4.74 1.95 3.87
N ALA A 127 4.10 1.91 5.04
CA ALA A 127 4.60 1.23 6.21
C ALA A 127 4.60 -0.29 5.97
N ILE A 128 5.73 -0.94 6.18
CA ILE A 128 5.94 -2.35 5.88
C ILE A 128 5.57 -3.19 7.10
N ILE A 129 4.78 -4.24 6.89
CA ILE A 129 4.52 -5.29 7.87
C ILE A 129 5.17 -6.58 7.35
N GLU A 130 6.10 -7.12 8.13
CA GLU A 130 6.73 -8.40 7.80
C GLU A 130 5.74 -9.56 7.96
N ARG A 131 6.00 -10.68 7.26
CA ARG A 131 5.14 -11.88 7.36
C ARG A 131 4.93 -12.35 8.81
N ARG A 132 5.96 -12.26 9.65
CA ARG A 132 5.89 -12.62 11.08
C ARG A 132 5.06 -11.65 11.93
N GLN A 133 4.80 -10.44 11.42
CA GLN A 133 4.08 -9.36 12.11
C GLN A 133 2.60 -9.26 11.68
N VAL A 134 2.16 -10.08 10.71
CA VAL A 134 0.78 -10.07 10.18
C VAL A 134 -0.26 -10.08 11.31
N MET A 135 -0.16 -11.03 12.24
CA MET A 135 -1.11 -11.14 13.35
C MET A 135 -0.91 -10.03 14.38
N GLN A 136 0.32 -9.56 14.57
CA GLN A 136 0.59 -8.43 15.46
C GLN A 136 -0.12 -7.16 14.99
N TRP A 137 -0.14 -6.94 13.67
CA TRP A 137 -0.89 -5.84 13.06
C TRP A 137 -2.39 -6.06 13.17
N LEU A 138 -2.92 -7.17 12.63
CA LEU A 138 -4.36 -7.44 12.52
C LEU A 138 -5.07 -7.56 13.87
N ASP A 139 -4.40 -8.12 14.88
CA ASP A 139 -5.00 -8.41 16.20
C ASP A 139 -4.54 -7.45 17.30
N LEU A 140 -3.83 -6.38 16.93
CA LEU A 140 -3.37 -5.35 17.87
C LEU A 140 -2.50 -5.93 19.02
N LEU A 141 -1.70 -6.96 18.73
CA LEU A 141 -0.94 -7.68 19.77
C LEU A 141 0.25 -6.88 20.31
N VAL A 142 0.65 -5.83 19.58
CA VAL A 142 1.71 -4.90 19.96
C VAL A 142 1.26 -3.47 19.66
N PRO A 143 1.83 -2.46 20.35
CA PRO A 143 1.66 -1.05 19.99
C PRO A 143 1.94 -0.83 18.50
N GLN A 144 1.10 -0.03 17.84
CA GLN A 144 1.24 0.23 16.42
C GLN A 144 2.58 0.92 16.09
N GLU A 145 3.14 1.67 17.02
CA GLU A 145 4.41 2.40 16.90
C GLU A 145 5.61 1.44 16.77
N GLU A 146 5.47 0.20 17.25
CA GLU A 146 6.49 -0.84 17.08
C GLU A 146 6.46 -1.49 15.68
N LEU A 147 5.35 -1.30 14.95
CA LEU A 147 5.13 -1.86 13.61
C LEU A 147 5.27 -0.80 12.51
N LEU A 148 4.75 0.40 12.76
CA LEU A 148 4.72 1.51 11.81
C LEU A 148 6.03 2.32 11.90
N VAL A 149 7.14 1.64 11.64
CA VAL A 149 8.49 2.22 11.72
C VAL A 149 9.10 2.40 10.34
N THR A 150 9.92 3.44 10.18
CA THR A 150 10.80 3.56 9.02
C THR A 150 11.85 2.45 9.07
N PRO A 151 11.92 1.56 8.07
CA PRO A 151 12.91 0.50 8.04
C PRO A 151 14.33 1.07 7.89
N PRO A 152 15.38 0.29 8.20
CA PRO A 152 16.76 0.69 7.91
C PRO A 152 17.00 0.84 6.40
N GLY A 153 18.19 1.34 6.02
CA GLY A 153 18.66 1.27 4.63
C GLY A 153 19.08 -0.15 4.26
N ASP A 154 19.48 -0.33 3.00
CA ASP A 154 19.93 -1.60 2.41
C ASP A 154 18.86 -2.70 2.49
N ILE A 155 17.59 -2.32 2.29
CA ILE A 155 16.48 -3.28 2.19
C ILE A 155 15.77 -3.23 0.84
N PHE A 156 15.89 -2.12 0.12
CA PHE A 156 15.24 -1.90 -1.16
C PHE A 156 16.26 -1.68 -2.27
N THR A 157 16.07 -2.42 -3.36
CA THR A 157 16.66 -2.09 -4.64
C THR A 157 15.72 -1.13 -5.37
N ILE A 158 16.27 -0.01 -5.85
CA ILE A 158 15.55 0.99 -6.64
C ILE A 158 15.99 0.91 -8.09
N GLU A 159 15.05 0.68 -9.00
CA GLU A 159 15.31 0.62 -10.44
C GLU A 159 14.46 1.62 -11.21
N GLU A 160 15.05 2.30 -12.19
CA GLU A 160 14.30 3.16 -13.12
C GLU A 160 13.51 2.29 -14.10
N ILE A 161 12.19 2.53 -14.17
CA ILE A 161 11.31 1.90 -15.14
C ILE A 161 11.44 2.69 -16.45
N LEU A 162 12.25 2.17 -17.38
CA LEU A 162 12.39 2.76 -18.72
C LEU A 162 11.05 2.65 -19.46
N THR A 163 10.36 3.79 -19.63
CA THR A 163 9.22 3.89 -20.52
C THR A 163 9.75 3.93 -21.96
N LYS A 164 9.51 2.86 -22.74
CA LYS A 164 9.80 2.92 -24.19
C LYS A 164 8.95 4.05 -24.79
N PRO A 165 9.50 4.92 -25.66
CA PRO A 165 8.69 5.90 -26.36
C PRO A 165 7.61 5.18 -27.16
N VAL A 166 6.36 5.59 -26.97
CA VAL A 166 5.23 5.12 -27.78
C VAL A 166 5.50 5.60 -29.20
N GLN A 167 5.87 4.68 -30.09
CA GLN A 167 6.11 4.97 -31.49
C GLN A 167 4.78 5.42 -32.11
N THR A 168 4.61 6.73 -32.27
CA THR A 168 3.50 7.29 -33.04
C THR A 168 3.75 6.94 -34.50
N SER A 169 3.16 5.85 -34.97
CA SER A 169 3.07 5.60 -36.41
C SER A 169 2.26 6.72 -37.03
N LEU A 170 2.92 7.70 -37.65
CA LEU A 170 2.28 8.54 -38.65
C LEU A 170 1.98 7.64 -39.85
N ALA A 171 0.70 7.33 -40.04
CA ALA A 171 0.22 6.84 -41.32
C ALA A 171 0.32 7.99 -42.33
N LEU A 172 1.04 7.75 -43.42
CA LEU A 172 1.01 8.55 -44.65
C LEU A 172 -0.17 8.13 -45.52
#